data_AF-A0A7S1V452-F1
#
_entry.id   AF-A0A7S1V452-F1
#
_cell.length_a   1.000
_cell.length_b   1.000
_cell.length_c   1.000
_cell.angle_alpha   90.00
_cell.angle_beta   90.00
_cell.angle_gamma   90.00
#
_symmetry.space_group_name_H-M   'P 1'
#
loop_
_entity.id
_entity.type
_entity.pdbx_description
1 polymer ?
#
loop_
_entity_poly.entity_id
_entity_poly.type
_entity_poly.pdbx_seq_one_letter_code
_entity_poly.pdbx_strand_id
1 'polypeptide(L)'
;SACTPWTQRPFARPVAAPLAALAAADLLSLLAFLHTRASLSLPNLSVRSGGGLWVTPGHRVMVGPPLVPLPLSSPYPTPSWGTSLEVAPEARQPGALTTVATDAWTLGVFLASICSADGGPVTDAASLRSPPHLPASLTRVYRALLSASPDKRGKPSKMAGKAVQHPLVDFLTSLETLTLQDAATRDALFSKVGRMIDAGDVTATFARHEILPHLLGAVDATGASGWPLLGAILRCCSGTPAADVAPRLAPVILRFFGQTDRALRSSLLQHMDELLAYLSNAQVETDLLPLLCQGFVDSSPALRELTVKSVLAVAPRLSPKALEAQIVPALRRMQIDKEPGIRTNTTVCLGKLAGTLPDSVRQAVLLPLLTRALKDTFAPHRSAGLLALTATMEY
;
A
#
# COMPACT_ATOMS: atom_id res chain seq x y z
N SER A 1 -22.40 12.08 -10.96
CA SER A 1 -21.55 12.77 -11.96
C SER A 1 -20.30 11.94 -12.20
N ALA A 2 -20.22 11.33 -13.38
CA ALA A 2 -19.07 10.66 -14.00
C ALA A 2 -18.12 9.85 -13.08
N CYS A 3 -18.49 8.60 -12.75
CA CYS A 3 -17.48 7.55 -12.62
C CYS A 3 -16.87 7.38 -14.01
N THR A 4 -15.67 7.91 -14.22
CA THR A 4 -14.82 7.50 -15.34
C THR A 4 -14.70 5.97 -15.31
N PRO A 5 -14.85 5.27 -16.44
CA PRO A 5 -14.65 3.84 -16.47
C PRO A 5 -13.17 3.63 -16.13
N TRP A 6 -12.91 3.06 -14.95
CA TRP A 6 -11.62 2.49 -14.60
C TRP A 6 -11.08 1.79 -15.84
N THR A 7 -9.84 2.04 -16.21
CA THR A 7 -9.16 1.49 -17.39
C THR A 7 -9.09 -0.04 -17.28
N GLN A 8 -10.23 -0.68 -17.54
CA GLN A 8 -10.44 -2.10 -17.61
C GLN A 8 -9.66 -2.59 -18.83
N ARG A 9 -8.49 -3.17 -18.60
CA ARG A 9 -7.75 -3.83 -19.66
C ARG A 9 -8.30 -5.25 -19.80
N PRO A 10 -8.52 -5.76 -21.02
CA PRO A 10 -8.70 -7.19 -21.21
C PRO A 10 -7.49 -7.92 -20.61
N PHE A 11 -7.73 -9.12 -20.05
CA PHE A 11 -6.69 -9.94 -19.41
C PHE A 11 -5.51 -10.14 -20.38
N ALA A 12 -4.43 -9.36 -20.20
CA ALA A 12 -3.24 -9.40 -21.04
C ALA A 12 -2.20 -10.34 -20.42
N ARG A 13 -1.52 -11.10 -21.28
CA ARG A 13 -0.71 -12.27 -20.93
C ARG A 13 0.71 -12.12 -21.51
N PRO A 14 1.73 -12.85 -21.00
CA PRO A 14 1.72 -13.85 -19.94
C PRO A 14 1.57 -13.24 -18.53
N VAL A 15 0.98 -14.03 -17.62
CA VAL A 15 0.73 -13.62 -16.24
C VAL A 15 1.72 -14.31 -15.31
N ALA A 16 2.34 -13.52 -14.42
CA ALA A 16 3.29 -14.05 -13.45
C ALA A 16 2.63 -15.12 -12.55
N ALA A 17 3.39 -16.14 -12.15
CA ALA A 17 2.93 -17.23 -11.28
C ALA A 17 2.08 -16.78 -10.05
N PRO A 18 2.41 -15.69 -9.33
CA PRO A 18 1.62 -15.24 -8.18
C PRO A 18 0.19 -14.82 -8.55
N LEU A 19 0.03 -14.24 -9.73
CA LEU A 19 -1.23 -13.73 -10.23
C LEU A 19 -2.14 -14.86 -10.72
N ALA A 20 -1.57 -15.94 -11.27
CA ALA A 20 -2.33 -17.15 -11.61
C ALA A 20 -2.90 -17.83 -10.35
N ALA A 21 -2.14 -17.85 -9.25
CA ALA A 21 -2.62 -18.36 -7.98
C ALA A 21 -3.75 -17.49 -7.39
N LEU A 22 -3.63 -16.17 -7.52
CA LEU A 22 -4.67 -15.24 -7.10
C LEU A 22 -5.97 -15.43 -7.91
N ALA A 23 -5.85 -15.48 -9.23
CA ALA A 23 -6.98 -15.74 -10.12
C ALA A 23 -7.68 -17.07 -9.80
N ALA A 24 -6.91 -18.12 -9.51
CA ALA A 24 -7.46 -19.41 -9.09
C ALA A 24 -8.24 -19.30 -7.78
N ALA A 25 -7.68 -18.61 -6.77
CA ALA A 25 -8.33 -18.43 -5.47
C ALA A 25 -9.64 -17.62 -5.59
N ASP A 26 -9.63 -16.52 -6.35
CA ASP A 26 -10.79 -15.65 -6.57
C ASP A 26 -11.92 -16.44 -7.28
N LEU A 27 -11.59 -17.12 -8.39
CA LEU A 27 -12.58 -17.85 -9.19
C LEU A 27 -13.10 -19.11 -8.50
N LEU A 28 -12.27 -19.82 -7.73
CA LEU A 28 -12.74 -20.93 -6.90
C LEU A 28 -13.73 -20.46 -5.84
N SER A 29 -13.46 -19.31 -5.21
CA SER A 29 -14.34 -18.72 -4.20
C SER A 29 -15.66 -18.25 -4.81
N LEU A 30 -15.61 -17.63 -5.99
CA LEU A 30 -16.80 -17.25 -6.76
C LEU A 30 -17.65 -18.47 -7.13
N LEU A 31 -17.05 -19.50 -7.73
CA LEU A 31 -17.76 -20.72 -8.10
C LEU A 31 -18.32 -21.44 -6.87
N ALA A 32 -17.56 -21.49 -5.78
CA ALA A 32 -18.04 -22.06 -4.52
C ALA A 32 -19.31 -21.35 -4.03
N PHE A 33 -19.33 -20.02 -4.06
CA PHE A 33 -20.51 -19.23 -3.71
C PHE A 33 -21.68 -19.52 -4.65
N LEU A 34 -21.47 -19.47 -5.97
CA LEU A 34 -22.51 -19.72 -6.97
C LEU A 34 -23.12 -21.12 -6.82
N HIS A 35 -22.29 -22.15 -6.66
CA HIS A 35 -22.74 -23.53 -6.53
C HIS A 35 -23.48 -23.80 -5.23
N THR A 36 -23.00 -23.29 -4.10
CA THR A 36 -23.52 -23.68 -2.78
C THR A 36 -24.59 -22.75 -2.24
N ARG A 37 -24.52 -21.46 -2.55
CA ARG A 37 -25.46 -20.46 -2.00
C ARG A 37 -26.49 -19.98 -3.01
N ALA A 38 -26.15 -19.99 -4.30
CA ALA A 38 -27.06 -19.50 -5.35
C ALA A 38 -27.65 -20.61 -6.24
N SER A 39 -27.13 -21.84 -6.17
CA SER A 39 -27.47 -22.92 -7.11
C SER A 39 -27.31 -22.53 -8.58
N LEU A 40 -26.31 -21.69 -8.87
CA LEU A 40 -25.97 -21.18 -10.20
C LEU A 40 -24.66 -21.78 -10.69
N SER A 41 -24.51 -21.83 -12.01
CA SER A 41 -23.33 -22.22 -12.77
C SER A 41 -22.77 -21.02 -13.53
N LEU A 42 -21.48 -21.03 -13.82
CA LEU A 42 -20.81 -20.02 -14.65
C LEU A 42 -20.15 -20.70 -15.86
N PRO A 43 -20.95 -21.07 -16.88
CA PRO A 43 -20.44 -21.75 -18.07
C PRO A 43 -19.54 -20.81 -18.89
N ASN A 44 -18.74 -21.40 -19.79
CA ASN A 44 -17.90 -20.68 -20.73
C ASN A 44 -16.87 -19.70 -20.12
N LEU A 45 -16.43 -19.98 -18.89
CA LEU A 45 -15.29 -19.28 -18.28
C LEU A 45 -14.03 -19.52 -19.13
N SER A 46 -13.66 -18.52 -19.92
CA SER A 46 -12.47 -18.52 -20.77
C SER A 46 -12.00 -17.11 -21.02
N VAL A 47 -10.72 -16.98 -21.33
CA VAL A 47 -10.13 -15.69 -21.73
C VAL A 47 -10.69 -15.20 -23.07
N ARG A 48 -11.33 -16.07 -23.87
CA ARG A 48 -12.01 -15.71 -25.13
C ARG A 48 -13.47 -15.29 -24.97
N SER A 49 -13.97 -15.17 -23.74
CA SER A 49 -15.38 -14.89 -23.40
C SER A 49 -15.92 -13.51 -23.83
N GLY A 50 -15.32 -12.85 -24.83
CA GLY A 50 -15.87 -11.65 -25.46
C GLY A 50 -16.02 -10.44 -24.51
N GLY A 51 -15.19 -10.36 -23.47
CA GLY A 51 -15.22 -9.26 -22.50
C GLY A 51 -15.98 -9.57 -21.21
N GLY A 52 -16.32 -10.82 -20.90
CA GLY A 52 -16.97 -11.16 -19.63
C GLY A 52 -16.02 -11.32 -18.45
N LEU A 53 -14.71 -11.33 -18.70
CA LEU A 53 -13.65 -11.46 -17.70
C LEU A 53 -12.77 -10.22 -17.73
N TRP A 54 -12.65 -9.56 -16.59
CA TRP A 54 -11.89 -8.33 -16.42
C TRP A 54 -10.85 -8.50 -15.33
N VAL A 55 -9.75 -7.77 -15.46
CA VAL A 55 -8.70 -7.72 -14.43
C VAL A 55 -8.65 -6.31 -13.88
N THR A 56 -8.78 -6.18 -12.57
CA THR A 56 -8.59 -4.87 -11.93
C THR A 56 -7.11 -4.48 -12.00
N PRO A 57 -6.76 -3.20 -11.82
CA PRO A 57 -5.36 -2.81 -11.61
C PRO A 57 -4.68 -3.55 -10.43
N GLY A 58 -5.47 -4.00 -9.45
CA GLY A 58 -5.05 -4.89 -8.36
C GLY A 58 -4.98 -6.38 -8.74
N HIS A 59 -5.02 -6.69 -10.04
CA HIS A 59 -4.98 -8.04 -10.61
C HIS A 59 -6.05 -9.02 -10.08
N ARG A 60 -7.17 -8.51 -9.59
CA ARG A 60 -8.34 -9.31 -9.23
C ARG A 60 -9.14 -9.66 -10.46
N VAL A 61 -9.57 -10.91 -10.55
CA VAL A 61 -10.43 -11.36 -11.64
C VAL A 61 -11.88 -11.02 -11.31
N MET A 62 -12.49 -10.22 -12.17
CA MET A 62 -13.91 -9.88 -12.10
C MET A 62 -14.66 -10.55 -13.26
N VAL A 63 -15.86 -11.02 -12.96
CA VAL A 63 -16.78 -11.59 -13.94
C VAL A 63 -17.92 -10.61 -14.17
N GLY A 64 -18.23 -10.32 -15.42
CA GLY A 64 -19.31 -9.44 -15.84
C GLY A 64 -19.91 -9.85 -17.20
N PRO A 65 -20.88 -9.09 -17.72
CA PRO A 65 -21.51 -9.38 -19.01
C PRO A 65 -20.46 -9.47 -20.13
N PRO A 66 -20.58 -10.42 -21.09
CA PRO A 66 -21.72 -11.32 -21.32
C PRO A 66 -21.70 -12.64 -20.52
N LEU A 67 -20.76 -12.84 -19.58
CA LEU A 67 -20.78 -14.01 -18.70
C LEU A 67 -21.88 -13.85 -17.67
N VAL A 68 -22.98 -14.57 -17.86
CA VAL A 68 -24.15 -14.55 -16.98
C VAL A 68 -24.26 -15.90 -16.27
N PRO A 69 -24.35 -15.91 -14.92
CA PRO A 69 -24.63 -17.14 -14.19
C PRO A 69 -25.99 -17.75 -14.59
N LEU A 70 -26.03 -19.06 -14.80
CA LEU A 70 -27.24 -19.79 -15.17
C LEU A 70 -27.63 -20.78 -14.06
N PRO A 71 -28.91 -21.05 -13.80
CA PRO A 71 -29.32 -22.12 -12.89
C PRO A 71 -28.61 -23.44 -13.22
N LEU A 72 -28.16 -24.15 -12.20
CA LEU A 72 -27.68 -25.53 -12.39
C LEU A 72 -28.79 -26.34 -13.08
N SER A 73 -28.41 -27.20 -14.02
CA SER A 73 -29.34 -27.94 -14.89
C SER A 73 -30.00 -27.12 -16.00
N SER A 74 -29.53 -25.90 -16.26
CA SER A 74 -29.91 -25.18 -17.49
C SER A 74 -29.19 -25.78 -18.71
N PRO A 75 -29.73 -25.65 -19.93
CA PRO A 75 -29.01 -26.04 -21.14
C PRO A 75 -27.65 -25.35 -21.22
N TYR A 76 -26.58 -26.12 -21.51
CA TYR A 76 -25.23 -25.57 -21.62
C TYR A 76 -25.16 -24.64 -22.83
N PRO A 77 -24.79 -23.36 -22.66
CA PRO A 77 -24.65 -22.45 -23.77
C PRO A 77 -23.40 -22.84 -24.57
N THR A 78 -23.57 -23.38 -25.78
CA THR A 78 -22.44 -23.71 -26.65
C THR A 78 -21.70 -22.42 -27.07
N PRO A 79 -20.42 -22.27 -26.72
CA PRO A 79 -19.66 -21.06 -27.04
C PRO A 79 -19.36 -20.99 -28.54
N SER A 80 -19.45 -19.80 -29.14
CA SER A 80 -19.10 -19.56 -30.55
C SER A 80 -17.59 -19.56 -30.83
N TRP A 81 -16.76 -19.61 -29.78
CA TRP A 81 -15.32 -19.35 -29.84
C TRP A 81 -14.43 -20.49 -29.29
N GLY A 82 -15.00 -21.64 -28.93
CA GLY A 82 -14.27 -22.73 -28.26
C GLY A 82 -13.61 -23.74 -29.20
N THR A 83 -12.37 -24.14 -28.92
CA THR A 83 -11.85 -25.43 -29.42
C THR A 83 -12.56 -26.57 -28.67
N SER A 84 -12.54 -27.80 -29.20
CA SER A 84 -13.15 -28.94 -28.50
C SER A 84 -12.59 -29.11 -27.08
N LEU A 85 -11.33 -28.75 -26.84
CA LEU A 85 -10.65 -28.89 -25.55
C LEU A 85 -11.15 -27.89 -24.48
N GLU A 86 -11.63 -26.71 -24.89
CA GLU A 86 -12.10 -25.68 -23.96
C GLU A 86 -13.48 -25.99 -23.38
N VAL A 87 -14.25 -26.84 -24.07
CA VAL A 87 -15.56 -27.32 -23.61
C VAL A 87 -15.40 -28.66 -22.90
N ALA A 88 -16.05 -28.78 -21.72
CA ALA A 88 -16.07 -30.00 -20.94
C ALA A 88 -16.56 -31.18 -21.80
N PRO A 89 -15.94 -32.38 -21.73
CA PRO A 89 -16.30 -33.50 -22.60
C PRO A 89 -17.81 -33.83 -22.62
N GLU A 90 -18.46 -33.77 -21.47
CA GLU A 90 -19.89 -33.99 -21.30
C GLU A 90 -20.77 -32.86 -21.86
N ALA A 91 -20.25 -31.65 -21.95
CA ALA A 91 -20.96 -30.46 -22.45
C ALA A 91 -20.93 -30.34 -23.99
N ARG A 92 -20.21 -31.23 -24.68
CA ARG A 92 -20.12 -31.24 -26.16
C ARG A 92 -21.33 -31.89 -26.82
N GLN A 93 -22.11 -32.65 -26.05
CA GLN A 93 -23.27 -33.35 -26.57
C GLN A 93 -24.48 -32.40 -26.65
N PRO A 94 -25.36 -32.54 -27.66
CA PRO A 94 -26.60 -31.78 -27.73
C PRO A 94 -27.46 -32.01 -26.48
N GLY A 95 -28.01 -30.94 -25.91
CA GLY A 95 -28.86 -31.01 -24.72
C GLY A 95 -28.10 -31.21 -23.40
N ALA A 96 -26.77 -31.13 -23.40
CA ALA A 96 -25.99 -31.14 -22.17
C ALA A 96 -26.39 -29.99 -21.24
N LEU A 97 -26.29 -30.24 -19.94
CA LEU A 97 -26.67 -29.27 -18.91
C LEU A 97 -25.45 -28.61 -18.28
N THR A 98 -25.62 -27.38 -17.79
CA THR A 98 -24.65 -26.73 -16.93
C THR A 98 -24.62 -27.43 -15.57
N THR A 99 -23.42 -27.80 -15.13
CA THR A 99 -23.21 -28.48 -13.84
C THR A 99 -21.99 -27.92 -13.12
N VAL A 100 -21.84 -28.28 -11.85
CA VAL A 100 -20.62 -28.01 -11.08
C VAL A 100 -19.39 -28.60 -11.77
N ALA A 101 -19.54 -29.76 -12.44
CA ALA A 101 -18.44 -30.39 -13.15
C ALA A 101 -18.05 -29.57 -14.39
N THR A 102 -19.01 -29.05 -15.16
CA THR A 102 -18.68 -28.24 -16.34
C THR A 102 -17.91 -26.97 -15.97
N ASP A 103 -18.27 -26.32 -14.86
CA ASP A 103 -17.58 -25.13 -14.38
C ASP A 103 -16.16 -25.43 -13.84
N ALA A 104 -16.00 -26.59 -13.20
CA ALA A 104 -14.67 -27.04 -12.77
C ALA A 104 -13.73 -27.24 -13.97
N TRP A 105 -14.24 -27.79 -15.08
CA TRP A 105 -13.45 -27.94 -16.30
C TRP A 105 -13.07 -26.61 -16.93
N THR A 106 -14.04 -25.70 -17.10
CA THR A 106 -13.80 -24.39 -17.71
C THR A 106 -12.79 -23.57 -16.88
N LEU A 107 -12.84 -23.66 -15.55
CA LEU A 107 -11.81 -23.08 -14.69
C LEU A 107 -10.43 -23.71 -14.91
N GLY A 108 -10.34 -25.05 -15.01
CA GLY A 108 -9.08 -25.73 -15.31
C GLY A 108 -8.48 -25.28 -16.64
N VAL A 109 -9.29 -25.20 -17.69
CA VAL A 109 -8.88 -24.69 -19.01
C VAL A 109 -8.45 -23.23 -18.92
N PHE A 110 -9.21 -22.39 -18.22
CA PHE A 110 -8.86 -20.98 -18.00
C PHE A 110 -7.48 -20.85 -17.34
N LEU A 111 -7.21 -21.62 -16.28
CA LEU A 111 -5.91 -21.62 -15.61
C LEU A 111 -4.78 -22.08 -16.53
N ALA A 112 -5.01 -23.11 -17.35
CA ALA A 112 -4.06 -23.56 -18.35
C ALA A 112 -3.73 -22.45 -19.37
N SER A 113 -4.78 -21.76 -19.82
CA SER A 113 -4.71 -20.67 -20.77
C SER A 113 -3.83 -19.55 -20.21
N ILE A 114 -4.13 -19.02 -19.01
CA ILE A 114 -3.36 -17.89 -18.45
C ILE A 114 -1.91 -18.25 -18.10
N CYS A 115 -1.61 -19.54 -17.89
CA CYS A 115 -0.26 -20.05 -17.62
C CYS A 115 0.51 -20.47 -18.88
N SER A 116 -0.08 -20.31 -20.08
CA SER A 116 0.59 -20.62 -21.35
C SER A 116 1.48 -19.47 -21.82
N ALA A 117 2.59 -19.78 -22.50
CA ALA A 117 3.61 -18.81 -22.91
C ALA A 117 3.05 -17.65 -23.76
N ASP A 118 2.24 -17.97 -24.77
CA ASP A 118 1.61 -16.97 -25.64
C ASP A 118 0.39 -16.33 -25.00
N GLY A 119 -0.08 -16.91 -23.90
CA GLY A 119 -1.35 -16.54 -23.38
C GLY A 119 -2.49 -16.70 -24.42
N GLY A 120 -2.45 -17.81 -25.15
CA GLY A 120 -3.46 -18.16 -26.14
C GLY A 120 -4.56 -19.08 -25.58
N PRO A 121 -5.60 -19.35 -26.39
CA PRO A 121 -6.47 -20.50 -26.17
C PRO A 121 -5.65 -21.79 -26.06
N VAL A 122 -6.21 -22.76 -25.35
CA VAL A 122 -5.60 -24.09 -25.27
C VAL A 122 -5.95 -24.84 -26.57
N THR A 123 -4.94 -25.06 -27.41
CA THR A 123 -5.11 -25.70 -28.73
C THR A 123 -4.66 -27.16 -28.74
N ASP A 124 -3.79 -27.55 -27.82
CA ASP A 124 -3.21 -28.88 -27.74
C ASP A 124 -3.49 -29.56 -26.39
N ALA A 125 -3.75 -30.87 -26.44
CA ALA A 125 -4.01 -31.65 -25.23
C ALA A 125 -2.77 -31.85 -24.34
N ALA A 126 -1.56 -31.58 -24.86
CA ALA A 126 -0.32 -31.66 -24.09
C ALA A 126 -0.18 -30.46 -23.15
N SER A 127 -0.37 -29.22 -23.65
CA SER A 127 -0.36 -28.01 -22.82
C SER A 127 -1.47 -28.02 -21.76
N LEU A 128 -2.64 -28.60 -22.07
CA LEU A 128 -3.73 -28.79 -21.10
C LEU A 128 -3.38 -29.79 -19.98
N ARG A 129 -2.39 -30.67 -20.16
CA ARG A 129 -1.96 -31.60 -19.11
C ARG A 129 -0.87 -31.00 -18.24
N SER A 130 0.00 -30.20 -18.84
CA SER A 130 1.15 -29.59 -18.18
C SER A 130 1.41 -28.19 -18.73
N PRO A 131 0.76 -27.15 -18.18
CA PRO A 131 1.01 -25.77 -18.58
C PRO A 131 2.42 -25.33 -18.15
N PRO A 132 3.15 -24.60 -19.00
CA PRO A 132 4.57 -24.29 -18.77
C PRO A 132 4.82 -23.42 -17.53
N HIS A 133 3.93 -22.49 -17.20
CA HIS A 133 4.09 -21.57 -16.06
C HIS A 133 3.13 -21.84 -14.89
N LEU A 134 2.60 -23.06 -14.78
CA LEU A 134 1.70 -23.41 -13.68
C LEU A 134 2.47 -23.45 -12.34
N PRO A 135 2.09 -22.66 -11.33
CA PRO A 135 2.71 -22.73 -10.01
C PRO A 135 2.58 -24.12 -9.38
N ALA A 136 3.62 -24.60 -8.70
CA ALA A 136 3.60 -25.89 -8.01
C ALA A 136 2.45 -26.00 -7.00
N SER A 137 2.12 -24.90 -6.32
CA SER A 137 0.99 -24.80 -5.39
C SER A 137 -0.37 -25.08 -6.03
N LEU A 138 -0.53 -24.81 -7.32
CA LEU A 138 -1.78 -25.03 -8.06
C LEU A 138 -1.87 -26.41 -8.70
N THR A 139 -0.77 -27.16 -8.79
CA THR A 139 -0.73 -28.43 -9.56
C THR A 139 -1.79 -29.43 -9.09
N ARG A 140 -1.97 -29.58 -7.77
CA ARG A 140 -2.98 -30.49 -7.21
C ARG A 140 -4.41 -30.04 -7.56
N VAL A 141 -4.70 -28.76 -7.38
CA VAL A 141 -6.02 -28.17 -7.68
C VAL A 141 -6.32 -28.27 -9.17
N TYR A 142 -5.35 -27.93 -10.00
CA TYR A 142 -5.43 -28.00 -11.46
C TYR A 142 -5.76 -29.40 -11.97
N ARG A 143 -5.05 -30.43 -11.49
CA ARG A 143 -5.34 -31.83 -11.87
C ARG A 143 -6.73 -32.28 -11.44
N ALA A 144 -7.20 -31.83 -10.27
CA ALA A 144 -8.54 -32.15 -9.80
C ALA A 144 -9.63 -31.50 -10.68
N LEU A 145 -9.41 -30.28 -11.18
CA LEU A 145 -10.31 -29.56 -12.07
C LEU A 145 -10.44 -30.22 -13.45
N LEU A 146 -9.38 -30.86 -13.96
CA LEU A 146 -9.34 -31.44 -15.31
C LEU A 146 -9.51 -32.97 -15.35
N SER A 147 -10.13 -33.57 -14.33
CA SER A 147 -10.54 -34.98 -14.39
C SER A 147 -11.47 -35.24 -15.57
N ALA A 148 -11.15 -36.27 -16.37
CA ALA A 148 -11.95 -36.69 -17.52
C ALA A 148 -13.35 -37.18 -17.12
N SER A 149 -13.47 -37.86 -15.97
CA SER A 149 -14.76 -38.26 -15.41
C SER A 149 -15.39 -37.09 -14.64
N PRO A 150 -16.63 -36.67 -14.96
CA PRO A 150 -17.33 -35.58 -14.28
C PRO A 150 -17.49 -35.82 -12.78
N ASP A 151 -17.83 -37.06 -12.38
CA ASP A 151 -18.07 -37.42 -10.96
C ASP A 151 -16.81 -37.36 -10.10
N LYS A 152 -15.64 -37.58 -10.72
CA LYS A 152 -14.33 -37.54 -10.04
C LYS A 152 -13.72 -36.14 -10.06
N ARG A 153 -14.34 -35.18 -10.76
CA ARG A 153 -13.82 -33.81 -10.89
C ARG A 153 -13.97 -33.05 -9.57
N GLY A 154 -12.91 -32.35 -9.19
CA GLY A 154 -12.88 -31.56 -7.97
C GLY A 154 -13.98 -30.50 -7.98
N LYS A 155 -14.78 -30.45 -6.90
CA LYS A 155 -15.84 -29.45 -6.76
C LYS A 155 -15.23 -28.12 -6.26
N PRO A 156 -15.45 -26.98 -6.95
CA PRO A 156 -14.89 -25.69 -6.51
C PRO A 156 -15.22 -25.34 -5.07
N SER A 157 -16.43 -25.68 -4.59
CA SER A 157 -16.82 -25.51 -3.18
C SER A 157 -15.96 -26.24 -2.16
N LYS A 158 -15.35 -27.37 -2.52
CA LYS A 158 -14.42 -28.12 -1.67
C LYS A 158 -12.97 -27.66 -1.82
N MET A 159 -12.68 -26.86 -2.84
CA MET A 159 -11.34 -26.38 -3.19
C MET A 159 -11.14 -24.89 -2.89
N ALA A 160 -12.21 -24.12 -2.65
CA ALA A 160 -12.09 -22.73 -2.22
C ALA A 160 -11.39 -22.63 -0.84
N GLY A 161 -10.70 -21.50 -0.62
CA GLY A 161 -9.91 -21.27 0.58
C GLY A 161 -8.58 -22.05 0.58
N LYS A 162 -8.39 -22.95 1.56
CA LYS A 162 -7.09 -23.58 1.89
C LYS A 162 -6.50 -24.50 0.80
N ALA A 163 -7.18 -24.74 -0.32
CA ALA A 163 -6.62 -25.59 -1.37
C ALA A 163 -5.59 -24.85 -2.24
N VAL A 164 -5.68 -23.53 -2.35
CA VAL A 164 -4.68 -22.68 -3.02
C VAL A 164 -3.69 -22.17 -1.96
N GLN A 165 -2.66 -22.96 -1.69
CA GLN A 165 -1.61 -22.60 -0.74
C GLN A 165 -0.53 -21.79 -1.45
N HIS A 166 -0.73 -20.47 -1.54
CA HIS A 166 0.23 -19.57 -2.17
C HIS A 166 0.58 -18.41 -1.23
N PRO A 167 1.87 -18.07 -1.04
CA PRO A 167 2.30 -17.05 -0.07
C PRO A 167 1.64 -15.67 -0.24
N LEU A 168 1.31 -15.30 -1.49
CA LEU A 168 0.58 -14.06 -1.80
C LEU A 168 -0.90 -14.13 -1.39
N VAL A 169 -1.57 -15.28 -1.58
CA VAL A 169 -2.98 -15.46 -1.21
C VAL A 169 -3.10 -15.41 0.31
N ASP A 170 -2.26 -16.16 1.02
CA ASP A 170 -2.22 -16.15 2.49
C ASP A 170 -1.94 -14.73 3.02
N PHE A 171 -1.01 -14.01 2.40
CA PHE A 171 -0.71 -12.63 2.75
C PHE A 171 -1.92 -11.70 2.59
N LEU A 172 -2.67 -11.80 1.49
CA LEU A 172 -3.84 -10.95 1.24
C LEU A 172 -4.98 -11.28 2.21
N THR A 173 -5.21 -12.55 2.54
CA THR A 173 -6.18 -12.93 3.58
C THR A 173 -5.77 -12.38 4.95
N SER A 174 -4.47 -12.38 5.27
CA SER A 174 -3.98 -11.71 6.48
C SER A 174 -4.16 -10.19 6.42
N LEU A 175 -4.05 -9.57 5.24
CA LEU A 175 -4.24 -8.13 5.06
C LEU A 175 -5.72 -7.72 5.22
N GLU A 176 -6.66 -8.54 4.75
CA GLU A 176 -8.11 -8.32 4.92
C GLU A 176 -8.53 -8.35 6.39
N THR A 177 -7.82 -9.11 7.22
CA THR A 177 -8.10 -9.29 8.66
C THR A 177 -7.16 -8.46 9.55
N LEU A 178 -6.49 -7.46 8.99
CA LEU A 178 -5.39 -6.74 9.64
C LEU A 178 -5.79 -6.03 10.95
N THR A 179 -7.01 -5.51 11.04
CA THR A 179 -7.50 -4.85 12.27
C THR A 179 -7.80 -5.84 13.41
N LEU A 180 -7.95 -7.13 13.10
CA LEU A 180 -8.21 -8.20 14.07
C LEU A 180 -6.93 -8.86 14.60
N GLN A 181 -5.78 -8.49 14.04
CA GLN A 181 -4.49 -9.09 14.40
C GLN A 181 -3.78 -8.33 15.53
N ASP A 182 -2.89 -9.04 16.22
CA ASP A 182 -2.04 -8.44 17.23
C ASP A 182 -0.94 -7.54 16.64
N ALA A 183 -0.31 -6.72 17.49
CA ALA A 183 0.71 -5.77 17.05
C ALA A 183 1.90 -6.44 16.33
N ALA A 184 2.38 -7.58 16.87
CA ALA A 184 3.54 -8.28 16.32
C ALA A 184 3.27 -8.86 14.92
N THR A 185 2.08 -9.43 14.71
CA THR A 185 1.66 -9.96 13.41
C THR A 185 1.51 -8.84 12.39
N ARG A 186 0.92 -7.70 12.78
CA ARG A 186 0.81 -6.52 11.90
C ARG A 186 2.17 -5.98 11.49
N ASP A 187 3.11 -5.83 12.43
CA ASP A 187 4.45 -5.34 12.13
C ASP A 187 5.21 -6.29 11.17
N ALA A 188 5.03 -7.60 11.36
CA ALA A 188 5.56 -8.61 10.46
C ALA A 188 4.94 -8.53 9.06
N LEU A 189 3.63 -8.26 8.95
CA LEU A 189 2.95 -8.03 7.67
C LEU A 189 3.44 -6.78 6.97
N PHE A 190 3.58 -5.65 7.68
CA PHE A 190 4.10 -4.41 7.11
C PHE A 190 5.53 -4.58 6.58
N SER A 191 6.38 -5.29 7.34
CA SER A 191 7.73 -5.65 6.89
C SER A 191 7.73 -6.60 5.68
N LYS A 192 6.72 -7.47 5.58
CA LYS A 192 6.53 -8.37 4.43
C LYS A 192 6.13 -7.60 3.16
N VAL A 193 5.32 -6.54 3.26
CA VAL A 193 4.97 -5.67 2.11
C VAL A 193 6.23 -5.16 1.41
N GLY A 194 7.15 -4.54 2.17
CA GLY A 194 8.40 -4.02 1.60
C GLY A 194 9.21 -5.10 0.89
N ARG A 195 9.42 -6.25 1.54
CA ARG A 195 10.17 -7.38 0.96
C ARG A 195 9.54 -7.92 -0.32
N MET A 196 8.22 -8.01 -0.40
CA MET A 196 7.52 -8.51 -1.59
C MET A 196 7.61 -7.53 -2.77
N ILE A 197 7.64 -6.23 -2.49
CA ILE A 197 7.85 -5.20 -3.51
C ILE A 197 9.31 -5.21 -3.98
N ASP A 198 10.26 -5.24 -3.06
CA ASP A 198 11.70 -5.22 -3.36
C ASP A 198 12.15 -6.49 -4.11
N ALA A 199 11.54 -7.65 -3.82
CA ALA A 199 11.80 -8.91 -4.52
C ALA A 199 11.14 -9.00 -5.91
N GLY A 200 10.23 -8.07 -6.25
CA GLY A 200 9.47 -8.10 -7.51
C GLY A 200 8.31 -9.11 -7.54
N ASP A 201 7.98 -9.73 -6.40
CA ASP A 201 6.83 -10.64 -6.27
C ASP A 201 5.50 -9.91 -6.46
N VAL A 202 5.48 -8.61 -6.09
CA VAL A 202 4.35 -7.71 -6.22
C VAL A 202 4.73 -6.50 -7.05
N THR A 203 3.97 -6.22 -8.11
CA THR A 203 4.17 -5.02 -8.93
C THR A 203 3.74 -3.76 -8.17
N ALA A 204 4.37 -2.61 -8.47
CA ALA A 204 3.98 -1.32 -7.89
C ALA A 204 2.49 -0.99 -8.11
N THR A 205 1.94 -1.36 -9.27
CA THR A 205 0.52 -1.22 -9.60
C THR A 205 -0.34 -2.06 -8.66
N PHE A 206 0.00 -3.33 -8.46
CA PHE A 206 -0.72 -4.20 -7.54
C PHE A 206 -0.67 -3.66 -6.10
N ALA A 207 0.52 -3.26 -5.63
CA ALA A 207 0.68 -2.68 -4.30
C ALA A 207 -0.20 -1.44 -4.09
N ARG A 208 -0.29 -0.55 -5.08
CA ARG A 208 -1.07 0.70 -5.00
C ARG A 208 -2.58 0.50 -5.03
N HIS A 209 -3.05 -0.49 -5.79
CA HIS A 209 -4.48 -0.70 -6.02
C HIS A 209 -5.10 -1.75 -5.12
N GLU A 210 -4.33 -2.75 -4.69
CA GLU A 210 -4.82 -3.85 -3.86
C GLU A 210 -4.35 -3.72 -2.41
N ILE A 211 -3.06 -3.52 -2.16
CA ILE A 211 -2.51 -3.54 -0.79
C ILE A 211 -2.77 -2.21 -0.07
N LEU A 212 -2.47 -1.09 -0.72
CA LEU A 212 -2.53 0.24 -0.13
C LEU A 212 -3.90 0.63 0.46
N PRO A 213 -5.06 0.33 -0.16
CA PRO A 213 -6.37 0.62 0.45
C PRO A 213 -6.56 -0.02 1.83
N HIS A 214 -6.10 -1.27 2.00
CA HIS A 214 -6.19 -1.98 3.28
C HIS A 214 -5.28 -1.34 4.34
N LEU A 215 -4.06 -0.94 3.95
CA LEU A 215 -3.13 -0.23 4.83
C LEU A 215 -3.70 1.13 5.28
N LEU A 216 -4.30 1.88 4.35
CA LEU A 216 -4.93 3.17 4.66
C LEU A 216 -6.10 3.01 5.63
N GLY A 217 -6.88 1.93 5.51
CA GLY A 217 -7.97 1.61 6.44
C GLY A 217 -7.50 1.29 7.87
N ALA A 218 -6.21 1.02 8.07
CA ALA A 218 -5.65 0.63 9.36
C ALA A 218 -4.95 1.77 10.11
N VAL A 219 -4.89 2.98 9.54
CA VAL A 219 -4.18 4.15 10.10
C VAL A 219 -4.67 4.49 11.52
N ASP A 220 -5.95 4.32 11.80
CA ASP A 220 -6.52 4.63 13.12
C ASP A 220 -6.38 3.50 14.13
N ALA A 221 -6.29 2.26 13.65
CA ALA A 221 -6.28 1.08 14.48
C ALA A 221 -4.86 0.68 14.93
N THR A 222 -3.81 1.36 14.44
CA THR A 222 -2.44 0.82 14.51
C THR A 222 -1.66 1.16 15.77
N GLY A 223 -1.98 2.23 16.51
CA GLY A 223 -1.26 2.57 17.74
C GLY A 223 0.26 2.52 17.56
N ALA A 224 0.95 1.71 18.37
CA ALA A 224 2.41 1.50 18.33
C ALA A 224 2.97 0.99 16.99
N SER A 225 2.14 0.40 16.12
CA SER A 225 2.52 -0.05 14.78
C SER A 225 2.47 1.06 13.72
N GLY A 226 2.34 2.34 14.12
CA GLY A 226 2.14 3.46 13.19
C GLY A 226 3.30 3.69 12.22
N TRP A 227 4.56 3.60 12.68
CA TRP A 227 5.72 3.83 11.81
C TRP A 227 5.94 2.67 10.82
N PRO A 228 5.93 1.39 11.25
CA PRO A 228 5.92 0.26 10.31
C PRO A 228 4.82 0.35 9.25
N LEU A 229 3.60 0.77 9.65
CA LEU A 229 2.50 0.98 8.72
C LEU A 229 2.83 2.09 7.71
N LEU A 230 3.32 3.26 8.17
CA LEU A 230 3.70 4.35 7.28
C LEU A 230 4.77 3.89 6.27
N GLY A 231 5.77 3.15 6.73
CA GLY A 231 6.81 2.58 5.87
C GLY A 231 6.22 1.67 4.78
N ALA A 232 5.27 0.80 5.13
CA ALA A 232 4.58 -0.06 4.15
C ALA A 232 3.75 0.76 3.15
N ILE A 233 3.04 1.79 3.61
CA ILE A 233 2.27 2.73 2.77
C ILE A 233 3.21 3.44 1.76
N LEU A 234 4.33 3.98 2.24
CA LEU A 234 5.32 4.67 1.39
C LEU A 234 5.92 3.71 0.35
N ARG A 235 6.21 2.46 0.73
CA ARG A 235 6.69 1.42 -0.20
C ARG A 235 5.67 1.12 -1.31
N CYS A 236 4.38 1.05 -1.00
CA CYS A 236 3.32 0.89 -2.02
C CYS A 236 3.23 2.08 -3.00
N CYS A 237 3.74 3.25 -2.60
CA CYS A 237 3.81 4.47 -3.40
C CYS A 237 5.19 4.70 -4.05
N SER A 238 6.14 3.78 -3.88
CA SER A 238 7.46 3.90 -4.47
C SER A 238 7.41 3.88 -6.01
N GLY A 239 8.32 4.62 -6.65
CA GLY A 239 8.37 4.73 -8.11
C GLY A 239 7.26 5.59 -8.73
N THR A 240 6.43 6.25 -7.93
CA THR A 240 5.50 7.30 -8.39
C THR A 240 6.00 8.69 -8.04
N PRO A 241 5.78 9.70 -8.90
CA PRO A 241 5.99 11.09 -8.53
C PRO A 241 5.23 11.46 -7.26
N ALA A 242 5.89 12.18 -6.35
CA ALA A 242 5.30 12.56 -5.06
C ALA A 242 3.98 13.34 -5.22
N ALA A 243 3.87 14.17 -6.27
CA ALA A 243 2.67 14.94 -6.58
C ALA A 243 1.42 14.06 -6.79
N ASP A 244 1.57 12.87 -7.39
CA ASP A 244 0.44 11.99 -7.72
C ASP A 244 -0.09 11.25 -6.49
N VAL A 245 0.77 11.01 -5.50
CA VAL A 245 0.44 10.24 -4.28
C VAL A 245 0.21 11.13 -3.07
N ALA A 246 0.66 12.39 -3.10
CA ALA A 246 0.49 13.36 -2.02
C ALA A 246 -0.96 13.50 -1.54
N PRO A 247 -2.01 13.55 -2.40
CA PRO A 247 -3.40 13.63 -1.93
C PRO A 247 -3.83 12.46 -1.04
N ARG A 248 -3.21 11.29 -1.22
CA ARG A 248 -3.48 10.09 -0.40
C ARG A 248 -2.60 10.04 0.85
N LEU A 249 -1.35 10.51 0.76
CA LEU A 249 -0.37 10.41 1.85
C LEU A 249 -0.47 11.57 2.85
N ALA A 250 -0.75 12.79 2.40
CA ALA A 250 -0.80 13.97 3.27
C ALA A 250 -1.77 13.80 4.45
N PRO A 251 -3.02 13.33 4.26
CA PRO A 251 -3.92 13.10 5.39
C PRO A 251 -3.40 12.06 6.37
N VAL A 252 -2.71 11.02 5.90
CA VAL A 252 -2.14 9.97 6.75
C VAL A 252 -1.01 10.50 7.61
N ILE A 253 -0.08 11.25 6.99
CA ILE A 253 1.06 11.85 7.69
C ILE A 253 0.56 12.79 8.79
N LEU A 254 -0.37 13.69 8.46
CA LEU A 254 -0.95 14.63 9.43
C LEU A 254 -1.69 13.91 10.57
N ARG A 255 -2.44 12.84 10.25
CA ARG A 255 -3.09 11.99 11.28
C ARG A 255 -2.09 11.34 12.21
N PHE A 256 -0.97 10.82 11.70
CA PHE A 256 0.10 10.24 12.53
C PHE A 256 0.79 11.29 13.41
N PHE A 257 1.04 12.50 12.91
CA PHE A 257 1.55 13.60 13.76
C PHE A 257 0.56 13.97 14.88
N GLY A 258 -0.74 13.81 14.65
CA GLY A 258 -1.79 14.04 15.64
C GLY A 258 -1.93 12.95 16.71
N GLN A 259 -1.25 11.81 16.56
CA GLN A 259 -1.31 10.73 17.56
C GLN A 259 -0.42 11.05 18.79
N THR A 260 -0.82 10.51 19.93
CA THR A 260 -0.13 10.71 21.23
C THR A 260 1.08 9.80 21.43
N ASP A 261 1.34 8.89 20.50
CA ASP A 261 2.47 7.96 20.55
C ASP A 261 3.81 8.68 20.32
N ARG A 262 4.67 8.65 21.34
CA ARG A 262 6.00 9.28 21.34
C ARG A 262 7.01 8.57 20.44
N ALA A 263 6.92 7.24 20.29
CA ALA A 263 7.82 6.47 19.44
C ALA A 263 7.51 6.75 17.96
N LEU A 264 6.22 6.79 17.62
CA LEU A 264 5.76 7.24 16.31
C LEU A 264 6.22 8.68 16.03
N ARG A 265 5.96 9.62 16.94
CA ARG A 265 6.40 11.02 16.82
C ARG A 265 7.90 11.14 16.58
N SER A 266 8.70 10.39 17.34
CA SER A 266 10.17 10.38 17.18
C SER A 266 10.57 9.95 15.77
N SER A 267 9.95 8.89 15.26
CA SER A 267 10.22 8.35 13.92
C SER A 267 9.81 9.34 12.83
N LEU A 268 8.65 9.99 12.96
CA LEU A 268 8.19 11.03 12.04
C LEU A 268 9.14 12.23 12.00
N LEU A 269 9.61 12.72 13.16
CA LEU A 269 10.54 13.84 13.24
C LEU A 269 11.91 13.52 12.62
N GLN A 270 12.37 12.27 12.75
CA GLN A 270 13.64 11.82 12.14
C GLN A 270 13.58 11.75 10.61
N HIS A 271 12.38 11.57 10.04
CA HIS A 271 12.17 11.47 8.58
C HIS A 271 11.43 12.70 8.02
N MET A 272 11.49 13.83 8.72
CA MET A 272 10.75 15.05 8.35
C MET A 272 11.02 15.48 6.89
N ASP A 273 12.28 15.46 6.44
CA ASP A 273 12.65 15.86 5.08
C ASP A 273 11.95 15.01 4.00
N GLU A 274 11.87 13.69 4.20
CA GLU A 274 11.18 12.77 3.29
C GLU A 274 9.68 13.02 3.30
N LEU A 275 9.09 13.21 4.48
CA LEU A 275 7.65 13.39 4.65
C LEU A 275 7.15 14.72 4.07
N LEU A 276 7.96 15.78 4.13
CA LEU A 276 7.62 17.09 3.57
C LEU A 276 7.43 17.06 2.04
N ALA A 277 7.99 16.08 1.33
CA ALA A 277 7.78 15.90 -0.10
C ALA A 277 6.30 15.66 -0.47
N TYR A 278 5.49 15.19 0.48
CA TYR A 278 4.07 14.89 0.29
C TYR A 278 3.13 15.97 0.83
N LEU A 279 3.64 17.05 1.42
CA LEU A 279 2.85 18.11 2.03
C LEU A 279 3.00 19.43 1.25
N SER A 280 1.89 20.09 0.94
CA SER A 280 1.92 21.46 0.42
C SER A 280 2.36 22.46 1.50
N ASN A 281 2.93 23.61 1.12
CA ASN A 281 3.29 24.67 2.07
C ASN A 281 2.10 25.09 2.94
N ALA A 282 0.90 25.14 2.36
CA ALA A 282 -0.33 25.44 3.08
C ALA A 282 -0.57 24.41 4.20
N GLN A 283 -0.54 23.11 3.90
CA GLN A 283 -0.72 22.05 4.90
C GLN A 283 0.39 22.04 5.95
N VAL A 284 1.63 22.35 5.56
CA VAL A 284 2.74 22.46 6.51
C VAL A 284 2.48 23.57 7.53
N GLU A 285 2.00 24.73 7.07
CA GLU A 285 1.74 25.88 7.94
C GLU A 285 0.44 25.76 8.75
N THR A 286 -0.64 25.26 8.17
CA THR A 286 -1.95 25.20 8.85
C THR A 286 -2.14 23.95 9.70
N ASP A 287 -1.64 22.80 9.23
CA ASP A 287 -2.00 21.50 9.80
C ASP A 287 -0.82 20.87 10.55
N LEU A 288 0.39 20.87 9.96
CA LEU A 288 1.58 20.25 10.57
C LEU A 288 2.19 21.12 11.66
N LEU A 289 2.34 22.43 11.43
CA LEU A 289 3.04 23.34 12.33
C LEU A 289 2.44 23.35 13.76
N PRO A 290 1.10 23.40 13.96
CA PRO A 290 0.53 23.29 15.31
C PRO A 290 0.89 21.98 16.01
N LEU A 291 0.92 20.85 15.27
CA LEU A 291 1.29 19.53 15.81
C LEU A 291 2.78 19.46 16.15
N LEU A 292 3.63 20.04 15.30
CA LEU A 292 5.06 20.16 15.55
C LEU A 292 5.34 20.98 16.82
N CYS A 293 4.63 22.09 16.99
CA CYS A 293 4.82 22.99 18.13
C CYS A 293 4.55 22.33 19.48
N GLN A 294 3.70 21.30 19.54
CA GLN A 294 3.48 20.50 20.75
C GLN A 294 4.74 19.76 21.21
N GLY A 295 5.63 19.42 20.28
CA GLY A 295 6.89 18.74 20.56
C GLY A 295 7.87 19.57 21.39
N PHE A 296 7.82 20.90 21.33
CA PHE A 296 8.70 21.78 22.12
C PHE A 296 8.44 21.73 23.62
N VAL A 297 7.23 21.32 24.02
CA VAL A 297 6.84 21.25 25.44
C VAL A 297 6.67 19.82 25.93
N ASP A 298 7.12 18.83 25.16
CA ASP A 298 7.04 17.42 25.55
C ASP A 298 7.92 17.15 26.78
N SER A 299 7.47 16.26 27.67
CA SER A 299 8.25 15.89 28.84
C SER A 299 9.51 15.12 28.49
N SER A 300 9.53 14.39 27.36
CA SER A 300 10.69 13.67 26.86
C SER A 300 11.73 14.62 26.26
N PRO A 301 12.97 14.70 26.80
CA PRO A 301 14.00 15.55 26.22
C PRO A 301 14.39 15.16 24.80
N ALA A 302 14.40 13.86 24.49
CA ALA A 302 14.70 13.36 23.15
C ALA A 302 13.70 13.89 22.10
N LEU A 303 12.41 13.97 22.45
CA LEU A 303 11.39 14.53 21.56
C LEU A 303 11.55 16.03 21.37
N ARG A 304 11.83 16.78 22.45
CA ARG A 304 12.10 18.22 22.35
C ARG A 304 13.31 18.49 21.46
N GLU A 305 14.38 17.69 21.61
CA GLU A 305 15.57 17.80 20.78
C GLU A 305 15.29 17.52 19.30
N LEU A 306 14.59 16.43 18.99
CA LEU A 306 14.19 16.10 17.62
C LEU A 306 13.28 17.18 17.02
N THR A 307 12.38 17.74 17.81
CA THR A 307 11.50 18.84 17.39
C THR A 307 12.34 20.05 16.97
N VAL A 308 13.31 20.49 17.80
CA VAL A 308 14.24 21.58 17.46
C VAL A 308 15.00 21.29 16.17
N LYS A 309 15.51 20.07 15.99
CA LYS A 309 16.27 19.69 14.78
C LYS A 309 15.39 19.74 13.52
N SER A 310 14.15 19.28 13.61
CA SER A 310 13.21 19.25 12.47
C SER A 310 12.76 20.63 11.98
N VAL A 311 12.93 21.69 12.79
CA VAL A 311 12.60 23.07 12.39
C VAL A 311 13.33 23.49 11.12
N LEU A 312 14.59 23.04 10.94
CA LEU A 312 15.38 23.39 9.76
C LEU A 312 14.79 22.85 8.46
N ALA A 313 14.15 21.68 8.51
CA ALA A 313 13.46 21.09 7.38
C ALA A 313 12.14 21.83 7.06
N VAL A 314 11.42 22.23 8.11
CA VAL A 314 10.09 22.84 8.01
C VAL A 314 10.17 24.33 7.66
N ALA A 315 11.15 25.07 8.17
CA ALA A 315 11.23 26.52 8.05
C ALA A 315 11.16 27.08 6.61
N PRO A 316 11.83 26.48 5.61
CA PRO A 316 11.72 26.94 4.21
C PRO A 316 10.31 26.83 3.61
N ARG A 317 9.42 26.06 4.25
CA ARG A 317 8.03 25.82 3.81
C ARG A 317 7.03 26.76 4.48
N LEU A 318 7.48 27.60 5.43
CA LEU A 318 6.63 28.48 6.22
C LEU A 318 6.68 29.92 5.71
N SER A 319 5.57 30.64 5.89
CA SER A 319 5.57 32.09 5.72
C SER A 319 6.45 32.77 6.78
N PRO A 320 7.03 33.95 6.48
CA PRO A 320 7.79 34.72 7.47
C PRO A 320 6.96 35.04 8.73
N LYS A 321 5.65 35.27 8.54
CA LYS A 321 4.70 35.49 9.64
C LYS A 321 4.58 34.27 10.55
N ALA A 322 4.51 33.06 10.00
CA ALA A 322 4.46 31.84 10.78
C ALA A 322 5.76 31.56 11.54
N LEU A 323 6.92 31.81 10.91
CA LEU A 323 8.23 31.73 11.56
C LEU A 323 8.31 32.66 12.78
N GLU A 324 7.93 33.92 12.60
CA GLU A 324 7.95 34.92 13.67
C GLU A 324 6.96 34.63 14.79
N ALA A 325 5.73 34.22 14.45
CA ALA A 325 4.66 34.03 15.41
C ALA A 325 4.77 32.72 16.21
N GLN A 326 5.28 31.64 15.60
CA GLN A 326 5.23 30.30 16.20
C GLN A 326 6.61 29.70 16.49
N ILE A 327 7.53 29.74 15.51
CA ILE A 327 8.85 29.09 15.63
C ILE A 327 9.79 29.88 16.54
N VAL A 328 9.93 31.19 16.30
CA VAL A 328 10.85 32.04 17.05
C VAL A 328 10.55 32.06 18.56
N PRO A 329 9.29 32.21 19.02
CA PRO A 329 8.95 32.14 20.44
C PRO A 329 9.18 30.74 21.04
N ALA A 330 9.00 29.68 20.26
CA ALA A 330 9.32 28.32 20.69
C ALA A 330 10.83 28.15 20.90
N LEU A 331 11.66 28.50 19.93
CA LEU A 331 13.12 28.41 20.04
C LEU A 331 13.67 29.28 21.17
N ARG A 332 13.11 30.48 21.40
CA ARG A 332 13.47 31.32 22.55
C ARG A 332 13.30 30.58 23.88
N ARG A 333 12.22 29.80 24.04
CA ARG A 333 11.99 28.97 25.24
C ARG A 333 12.97 27.80 25.32
N MET A 334 13.24 27.15 24.19
CA MET A 334 14.20 26.03 24.13
C MET A 334 15.63 26.45 24.47
N GLN A 335 15.96 27.73 24.32
CA GLN A 335 17.28 28.27 24.65
C GLN A 335 17.61 28.28 26.14
N ILE A 336 16.62 28.06 27.00
CA ILE A 336 16.77 27.91 28.46
C ILE A 336 16.29 26.52 28.93
N ASP A 337 16.24 25.54 28.03
CA ASP A 337 15.89 24.16 28.39
C ASP A 337 16.85 23.60 29.45
N LYS A 338 16.34 22.71 30.30
CA LYS A 338 17.12 22.03 31.34
C LYS A 338 18.29 21.27 30.73
N GLU A 339 18.08 20.67 29.55
CA GLU A 339 19.11 19.90 28.88
C GLU A 339 20.10 20.80 28.11
N PRO A 340 21.40 20.76 28.44
CA PRO A 340 22.41 21.59 27.76
C PRO A 340 22.54 21.29 26.26
N GLY A 341 22.31 20.04 25.84
CA GLY A 341 22.31 19.65 24.43
C GLY A 341 21.20 20.33 23.63
N ILE A 342 20.01 20.45 24.21
CA ILE A 342 18.86 21.12 23.56
C ILE A 342 19.13 22.62 23.42
N ARG A 343 19.67 23.27 24.45
CA ARG A 343 20.06 24.69 24.37
C ARG A 343 21.08 24.92 23.25
N THR A 344 22.09 24.06 23.16
CA THR A 344 23.12 24.08 22.11
C THR A 344 22.50 23.94 20.71
N ASN A 345 21.68 22.92 20.50
CA ASN A 345 21.00 22.68 19.21
C ASN A 345 20.06 23.82 18.83
N THR A 346 19.40 24.43 19.80
CA THR A 346 18.52 25.59 19.59
C THR A 346 19.31 26.79 19.06
N THR A 347 20.47 27.07 19.63
CA THR A 347 21.35 28.16 19.18
C THR A 347 21.90 27.90 17.77
N VAL A 348 22.30 26.67 17.47
CA VAL A 348 22.68 26.27 16.10
C VAL A 348 21.50 26.44 15.12
N CYS A 349 20.30 26.02 15.52
CA CYS A 349 19.09 26.16 14.71
C CYS A 349 18.80 27.64 14.41
N LEU A 350 18.85 28.51 15.42
CA LEU A 350 18.62 29.96 15.27
C LEU A 350 19.63 30.59 14.30
N GLY A 351 20.91 30.24 14.40
CA GLY A 351 21.94 30.72 13.46
C GLY A 351 21.64 30.31 12.02
N LYS A 352 21.26 29.04 11.80
CA LYS A 352 20.91 28.54 10.46
C LYS A 352 19.62 29.13 9.89
N LEU A 353 18.68 29.54 10.75
CA LEU A 353 17.44 30.20 10.31
C LEU A 353 17.64 31.67 9.93
N ALA A 354 18.81 32.27 10.21
CA ALA A 354 19.00 33.71 10.04
C ALA A 354 18.64 34.21 8.63
N GLY A 355 19.08 33.51 7.59
CA GLY A 355 18.77 33.86 6.20
C GLY A 355 17.30 33.70 5.79
N THR A 356 16.51 32.95 6.57
CA THR A 356 15.06 32.75 6.32
C THR A 356 14.18 33.76 7.05
N LEU A 357 14.72 34.44 8.06
CA LEU A 357 13.97 35.42 8.86
C LEU A 357 14.00 36.81 8.19
N PRO A 358 12.91 37.59 8.29
CA PRO A 358 12.92 39.01 7.91
C PRO A 358 13.97 39.81 8.68
N ASP A 359 14.53 40.84 8.06
CA ASP A 359 15.59 41.67 8.66
C ASP A 359 15.17 42.28 10.01
N SER A 360 13.92 42.73 10.13
CA SER A 360 13.35 43.28 11.37
C SER A 360 13.36 42.27 12.52
N VAL A 361 13.04 41.01 12.24
CA VAL A 361 13.05 39.91 13.21
C VAL A 361 14.48 39.50 13.54
N ARG A 362 15.35 39.50 12.53
CA ARG A 362 16.74 39.06 12.67
C ARG A 362 17.50 39.90 13.68
N GLN A 363 17.47 41.22 13.57
CA GLN A 363 18.17 42.12 14.50
C GLN A 363 17.54 42.10 15.90
N ALA A 364 16.21 42.16 15.99
CA ALA A 364 15.50 42.20 17.26
C ALA A 364 15.58 40.87 18.05
N VAL A 365 15.76 39.74 17.36
CA VAL A 365 15.67 38.42 17.97
C VAL A 365 16.99 37.66 18.00
N LEU A 366 17.75 37.58 16.90
CA LEU A 366 18.95 36.75 16.89
C LEU A 366 20.05 37.29 17.79
N LEU A 367 20.38 38.58 17.70
CA LEU A 367 21.49 39.14 18.48
C LEU A 367 21.30 38.94 20.00
N PRO A 368 20.15 39.24 20.61
CA PRO A 368 19.93 38.96 22.04
C PRO A 368 19.96 37.47 22.40
N LEU A 369 19.48 36.61 21.50
CA LEU A 369 19.46 35.16 21.73
C LEU A 369 20.87 34.54 21.62
N LEU A 370 21.66 34.95 20.63
CA LEU A 370 23.01 34.40 20.41
C LEU A 370 24.01 34.93 21.46
N THR A 371 23.91 36.20 21.85
CA THR A 371 24.74 36.75 22.92
C THR A 371 24.43 36.15 24.29
N ARG A 372 23.18 35.74 24.54
CA ARG A 372 22.82 34.98 25.74
C ARG A 372 23.56 33.64 25.83
N ALA A 373 23.69 32.92 24.72
CA ALA A 373 24.38 31.63 24.67
C ALA A 373 25.83 31.71 25.16
N LEU A 374 26.50 32.86 24.98
CA LEU A 374 27.88 33.09 25.46
C LEU A 374 28.01 33.07 26.98
N LYS A 375 26.91 33.26 27.71
CA LYS A 375 26.88 33.27 29.18
C LYS A 375 26.47 31.92 29.78
N ASP A 376 26.25 30.90 28.95
CA ASP A 376 25.83 29.57 29.43
C ASP A 376 26.95 28.86 30.20
N THR A 377 26.57 28.09 31.23
CA THR A 377 27.53 27.28 32.01
C THR A 377 28.14 26.16 31.17
N PHE A 378 27.42 25.66 30.17
CA PHE A 378 27.85 24.59 29.28
C PHE A 378 28.72 25.12 28.12
N ALA A 379 29.98 24.68 28.07
CA ALA A 379 30.95 25.17 27.10
C ALA A 379 30.54 24.97 25.62
N PRO A 380 30.00 23.80 25.20
CA PRO A 380 29.53 23.63 23.83
C PRO A 380 28.42 24.60 23.42
N HIS A 381 27.54 25.00 24.35
CA HIS A 381 26.52 26.00 24.05
C HIS A 381 27.15 27.38 23.79
N ARG A 382 28.16 27.77 24.58
CA ARG A 382 28.92 29.00 24.33
C ARG A 382 29.63 28.96 22.98
N SER A 383 30.27 27.84 22.63
CA SER A 383 30.91 27.63 21.33
C SER A 383 29.91 27.75 20.18
N ALA A 384 28.72 27.16 20.31
CA ALA A 384 27.66 27.31 19.33
C ALA A 384 27.18 28.75 19.19
N GLY A 385 27.12 29.51 20.30
CA GLY A 385 26.80 30.94 20.28
C GLY A 385 27.83 31.76 19.49
N LEU A 386 29.13 31.53 19.71
CA LEU A 386 30.19 32.17 18.95
C LEU A 386 30.10 31.83 17.45
N LEU A 387 29.95 30.54 17.11
CA LEU A 387 29.84 30.09 15.73
C LEU A 387 28.61 30.68 15.02
N ALA A 388 27.46 30.72 15.71
CA ALA A 388 26.26 31.32 15.16
C ALA A 388 26.43 32.82 14.93
N LEU A 389 27.04 33.56 15.86
CA LEU A 389 27.36 34.99 15.67
C LEU A 389 28.27 35.21 14.46
N THR A 390 29.32 34.40 14.32
CA THR A 390 30.22 34.50 13.16
C THR A 390 29.52 34.19 11.85
N ALA A 391 28.61 33.21 11.83
CA ALA A 391 27.86 32.83 10.64
C ALA A 391 26.79 33.85 10.24
N THR A 392 26.43 34.76 11.15
CA THR A 392 25.39 35.78 10.92
C THR A 392 25.94 37.20 10.93
N MET A 393 27.26 37.41 10.78
CA MET A 393 27.89 38.74 10.84
C MET A 393 27.45 39.70 9.74
N GLU A 394 27.01 39.17 8.60
CA GLU A 394 26.57 39.96 7.44
C GLU A 394 25.20 40.62 7.66
N TYR A 395 24.52 40.28 8.74
CA TYR A 395 23.18 40.74 9.08
C TYR A 395 23.15 41.56 10.37
#